data_AF-A0AAN9SNN1-F1
#
_entry.id   AF-A0AAN9SNN1-F1
#
_cell.length_a   1.000
_cell.length_b   1.000
_cell.length_c   1.000
_cell.angle_alpha   90.00
_cell.angle_beta   90.00
_cell.angle_gamma   90.00
#
_symmetry.space_group_name_H-M   'P 1'
#
loop_
_entity.id
_entity.type
_entity.pdbx_description
1 polymer ?
#
loop_
_entity_poly.entity_id
_entity_poly.type
_entity_poly.pdbx_seq_one_letter_code
_entity_poly.pdbx_strand_id
1 'polypeptide(L)'
;MSKTSCWFLLSLLILFSFVAEIHGVKKQRQVLHKFQKSKLFKANSEVNDRSSHFDTNDHIVHHVKIDSQLGLKDKDKIKKLPGQPHVKFSQYGGYVTVDKLAGRAFYYYFVEAPRSKETLPLLLWLNGGPGCSSFGYGAMQEIGPFRVNSDGKTLHIRRYSWNYAANVLFLESPAGVGFSYSNKSSDYDINGDRKTAADNYVFLVNWLERFAEYKNRDFYIAGESYAGHYIPQIAHKILWHNKRAKKTIINLKGIMIGNAVINSETDTRGVYDFLGSHAIISDQTAQDINDFCDFSVVNQSNNCNHALAKADYDTNFIDAYNIYAPLCHDSSLTTFPKKNSDVFDPCSDDYVHAYLNRGDVQEALHANVTKLNFDWEGCSDIIEWGDSATTIIPLLHEFQNKGLRVWIYSGDIDSVVPVTGTLYSLKKMKLPIETIWQPWFLFGEVGGYTQVYKGGLTFATVREAGHEVPSYQPKRAFSLVKHFLDGTPLPIH
;
A
#
# COMPACT_ATOMS: atom_id res chain seq x y z
N MET A 1 -2.97 52.36 49.08
CA MET A 1 -4.03 51.33 49.13
C MET A 1 -4.59 51.21 47.71
N SER A 2 -3.94 50.47 46.82
CA SER A 2 -4.14 49.03 46.53
C SER A 2 -5.51 48.78 45.88
N LYS A 3 -5.59 48.86 44.54
CA LYS A 3 -5.49 47.74 43.57
C LYS A 3 -6.70 46.78 43.62
N THR A 4 -7.80 47.18 42.98
CA THR A 4 -8.93 46.30 42.63
C THR A 4 -9.65 46.85 41.40
N SER A 5 -9.18 46.53 40.19
CA SER A 5 -9.99 46.48 38.93
C SER A 5 -9.13 46.22 37.68
N CYS A 6 -8.22 45.26 37.73
CA CYS A 6 -7.47 44.89 36.51
C CYS A 6 -7.12 43.40 36.47
N TRP A 7 -8.05 42.53 36.90
CA TRP A 7 -7.85 41.07 36.95
C TRP A 7 -9.06 40.26 36.46
N PHE A 8 -9.94 40.84 35.62
CA PHE A 8 -11.08 40.11 35.07
C PHE A 8 -11.30 40.27 33.55
N LEU A 9 -10.41 40.95 32.85
CA LEU A 9 -10.49 41.13 31.38
C LEU A 9 -9.27 40.62 30.60
N LEU A 10 -8.31 39.98 31.28
CA LEU A 10 -7.14 39.35 30.62
C LEU A 10 -7.07 37.83 30.78
N SER A 11 -8.05 37.20 31.42
CA SER A 11 -8.12 35.75 31.64
C SER A 11 -9.12 35.03 30.73
N LEU A 12 -9.76 35.73 29.79
CA LEU A 12 -10.74 35.17 28.85
C LEU A 12 -10.29 35.18 27.37
N LEU A 13 -9.01 35.48 27.10
CA LEU A 13 -8.45 35.55 25.74
C LEU A 13 -7.32 34.54 25.46
N ILE A 14 -7.06 33.59 26.36
CA ILE A 14 -6.03 32.53 26.16
C ILE A 14 -6.60 31.14 26.50
N LEU A 15 -7.84 30.85 26.08
CA LEU A 15 -8.43 29.51 26.23
C LEU A 15 -9.29 29.09 25.03
N PHE A 16 -8.94 29.63 23.86
CA PHE A 16 -9.34 29.10 22.56
C PHE A 16 -8.15 29.13 21.59
N SER A 17 -7.01 28.58 22.02
CA SER A 17 -6.18 27.85 21.06
C SER A 17 -6.96 26.58 20.73
N PHE A 18 -7.88 26.73 19.77
CA PHE A 18 -8.42 25.61 19.03
C PHE A 18 -7.24 24.71 18.68
N VAL A 19 -7.21 23.50 19.25
CA VAL A 19 -6.67 22.37 18.52
C VAL A 19 -7.61 22.24 17.34
N ALA A 20 -7.29 22.96 16.27
CA ALA A 20 -7.78 22.59 14.97
C ALA A 20 -7.16 21.21 14.73
N GLU A 21 -7.92 20.15 15.05
CA GLU A 21 -7.81 18.94 14.28
C GLU A 21 -8.10 19.35 12.84
N ILE A 22 -7.03 19.69 12.13
CA ILE A 22 -7.04 19.74 10.68
C ILE A 22 -7.55 18.36 10.31
N HIS A 23 -8.81 18.30 9.86
CA HIS A 23 -9.39 17.13 9.22
C HIS A 23 -8.61 16.96 7.90
N GLY A 24 -7.39 16.45 8.03
CA GLY A 24 -6.51 16.08 6.95
C GLY A 24 -6.78 14.63 6.60
N VAL A 25 -6.82 14.35 5.30
CA VAL A 25 -6.88 13.01 4.73
C VAL A 25 -5.94 12.08 5.50
N LYS A 26 -6.45 10.93 5.98
CA LYS A 26 -5.62 9.98 6.71
C LYS A 26 -4.59 9.38 5.76
N LYS A 27 -3.33 9.79 5.95
CA LYS A 27 -2.18 9.18 5.28
C LYS A 27 -2.12 7.69 5.65
N GLN A 28 -1.71 6.81 4.73
CA GLN A 28 -1.64 5.37 5.04
C GLN A 28 -0.76 5.07 6.27
N ARG A 29 0.19 5.96 6.64
CA ARG A 29 0.99 5.95 7.88
C ARG A 29 0.10 5.85 9.10
N GLN A 30 -0.85 6.78 9.22
CA GLN A 30 -1.66 6.92 10.43
C GLN A 30 -2.51 5.67 10.63
N VAL A 31 -3.00 5.09 9.53
CA VAL A 31 -3.77 3.85 9.55
C VAL A 31 -2.89 2.66 9.94
N LEU A 32 -1.74 2.46 9.29
CA LEU A 32 -0.84 1.34 9.62
C LEU A 32 -0.32 1.43 11.05
N HIS A 33 0.12 2.62 11.48
CA HIS A 33 0.64 2.84 12.81
C HIS A 33 -0.44 2.65 13.89
N LYS A 34 -1.65 3.20 13.68
CA LYS A 34 -2.79 2.97 14.58
C LYS A 34 -3.15 1.48 14.63
N PHE A 35 -3.10 0.80 13.48
CA PHE A 35 -3.38 -0.62 13.39
C PHE A 35 -2.35 -1.47 14.15
N GLN A 36 -1.05 -1.23 13.93
CA GLN A 36 0.04 -1.91 14.66
C GLN A 36 -0.03 -1.63 16.17
N LYS A 37 -0.26 -0.39 16.60
CA LYS A 37 -0.49 -0.07 18.02
C LYS A 37 -1.72 -0.79 18.56
N SER A 38 -2.83 -0.85 17.81
CA SER A 38 -4.02 -1.56 18.26
C SER A 38 -3.75 -3.05 18.51
N LYS A 39 -2.86 -3.69 17.73
CA LYS A 39 -2.42 -5.06 17.99
C LYS A 39 -1.60 -5.22 19.26
N LEU A 40 -0.83 -4.21 19.66
CA LEU A 40 -0.08 -4.22 20.92
C LEU A 40 -0.99 -3.98 22.14
N PHE A 41 -2.10 -3.24 22.00
CA PHE A 41 -2.94 -2.82 23.14
C PHE A 41 -4.30 -3.54 23.27
N LYS A 42 -4.88 -4.14 22.21
CA LYS A 42 -6.16 -4.87 22.28
C LYS A 42 -5.96 -6.32 22.71
N ALA A 43 -5.82 -6.56 24.01
CA ALA A 43 -5.94 -7.88 24.62
C ALA A 43 -7.07 -7.98 25.69
N ASN A 44 -7.95 -6.98 25.78
CA ASN A 44 -9.04 -6.95 26.77
C ASN A 44 -10.47 -7.08 26.19
N SER A 45 -10.63 -7.53 24.95
CA SER A 45 -11.93 -7.89 24.40
C SER A 45 -11.82 -9.19 23.61
N GLU A 46 -12.79 -10.08 23.80
CA GLU A 46 -12.88 -11.48 23.34
C GLU A 46 -12.78 -11.70 21.82
N VAL A 47 -11.69 -11.31 21.18
CA VAL A 47 -11.32 -11.75 19.84
C VAL A 47 -10.28 -12.86 19.99
N ASN A 48 -10.75 -14.11 19.84
CA ASN A 48 -9.92 -15.31 19.76
C ASN A 48 -8.92 -15.18 18.58
N ASP A 49 -7.75 -14.57 18.81
CA ASP A 49 -6.62 -14.63 17.90
C ASP A 49 -6.03 -16.06 17.96
N ARG A 50 -6.65 -16.99 17.23
CA ARG A 50 -6.28 -18.42 17.23
C ARG A 50 -5.24 -18.81 16.18
N SER A 51 -4.61 -17.89 15.46
CA SER A 51 -3.41 -18.27 14.70
C SER A 51 -2.39 -17.14 14.50
N SER A 52 -1.22 -17.29 15.12
CA SER A 52 0.00 -16.52 14.86
C SER A 52 0.46 -16.54 13.38
N HIS A 53 -0.12 -17.41 12.57
CA HIS A 53 0.18 -17.57 11.15
C HIS A 53 -1.10 -17.48 10.33
N PHE A 54 -0.98 -17.01 9.09
CA PHE A 54 -2.05 -17.13 8.13
C PHE A 54 -2.31 -18.62 7.84
N ASP A 55 -3.45 -19.16 8.26
CA ASP A 55 -3.83 -20.53 7.90
C ASP A 55 -4.20 -20.58 6.42
N THR A 56 -3.33 -21.22 5.64
CA THR A 56 -3.49 -21.48 4.21
C THR A 56 -4.81 -22.16 3.84
N ASN A 57 -5.42 -22.93 4.75
CA ASN A 57 -6.66 -23.64 4.49
C ASN A 57 -7.93 -22.84 4.82
N ASP A 58 -7.81 -21.74 5.57
CA ASP A 58 -8.98 -21.03 6.07
C ASP A 58 -9.58 -20.10 4.99
N HIS A 59 -10.91 -20.00 4.97
CA HIS A 59 -11.70 -19.26 3.96
C HIS A 59 -11.30 -19.54 2.50
N ILE A 60 -10.98 -20.80 2.18
CA ILE A 60 -10.87 -21.23 0.78
C ILE A 60 -12.28 -21.21 0.17
N VAL A 61 -12.47 -20.42 -0.88
CA VAL A 61 -13.74 -20.39 -1.62
C VAL A 61 -13.83 -21.64 -2.48
N HIS A 62 -14.32 -22.74 -1.94
CA HIS A 62 -14.33 -24.04 -2.64
C HIS A 62 -15.04 -23.99 -4.00
N HIS A 63 -16.04 -23.13 -4.15
CA HIS A 63 -16.76 -22.88 -5.40
C HIS A 63 -16.84 -21.37 -5.66
N VAL A 64 -16.01 -20.87 -6.59
CA VAL A 64 -16.18 -19.52 -7.12
C VAL A 64 -17.25 -19.57 -8.19
N LYS A 65 -18.38 -18.90 -7.94
CA LYS A 65 -19.42 -18.71 -8.95
C LYS A 65 -18.94 -17.63 -9.91
N ILE A 66 -18.53 -18.05 -11.10
CA ILE A 66 -18.14 -17.15 -12.17
C ILE A 66 -19.39 -16.63 -12.85
N ASP A 67 -19.63 -15.33 -12.72
CA ASP A 67 -20.78 -14.68 -13.35
C ASP A 67 -20.42 -14.23 -14.77
N SER A 68 -21.39 -14.30 -15.70
CA SER A 68 -21.19 -13.81 -17.07
C SER A 68 -20.79 -12.33 -17.06
N GLN A 69 -19.66 -12.02 -17.69
CA GLN A 69 -19.13 -10.67 -17.83
C GLN A 69 -19.27 -10.12 -19.27
N LEU A 70 -20.03 -10.81 -20.13
CA LEU A 70 -20.13 -10.49 -21.55
C LEU A 70 -20.64 -9.05 -21.76
N GLY A 71 -19.90 -8.26 -22.55
CA GLY A 71 -20.25 -6.88 -22.89
C GLY A 71 -20.03 -5.85 -21.78
N LEU A 72 -19.54 -6.24 -20.59
CA LEU A 72 -19.28 -5.29 -19.49
C LEU A 72 -17.98 -4.50 -19.68
N LYS A 73 -16.97 -5.07 -20.35
CA LYS A 73 -15.70 -4.39 -20.64
C LYS A 73 -15.88 -3.03 -21.33
N ASP A 74 -16.73 -2.97 -22.35
CA ASP A 74 -16.95 -1.73 -23.12
C ASP A 74 -17.65 -0.65 -22.29
N LYS A 75 -18.46 -1.06 -21.31
CA LYS A 75 -19.12 -0.14 -20.37
C LYS A 75 -18.14 0.49 -19.40
N ASP A 76 -17.10 -0.24 -19.02
CA ASP A 76 -16.06 0.25 -18.12
C ASP A 76 -15.07 1.20 -18.83
N LYS A 77 -15.13 1.33 -20.15
CA LYS A 77 -14.15 2.12 -20.90
C LYS A 77 -14.24 3.61 -20.52
N ILE A 78 -13.14 4.15 -20.02
CA ILE A 78 -13.00 5.57 -19.71
C ILE A 78 -12.55 6.29 -20.99
N LYS A 79 -13.42 7.14 -21.56
CA LYS A 79 -13.08 7.90 -22.78
C LYS A 79 -11.98 8.93 -22.50
N LYS A 80 -12.16 9.72 -21.44
CA LYS A 80 -11.22 10.75 -20.99
C LYS A 80 -11.62 11.17 -19.58
N LEU A 81 -10.66 11.29 -18.67
CA LEU A 81 -10.87 11.87 -17.35
C LEU A 81 -10.88 13.41 -17.45
N PRO A 82 -11.64 14.12 -16.59
CA PRO A 82 -11.59 15.57 -16.52
C PRO A 82 -10.16 16.08 -16.31
N GLY A 83 -9.74 17.10 -17.06
CA GLY A 83 -8.38 17.63 -16.95
C GLY A 83 -7.26 16.69 -17.44
N GLN A 84 -7.58 15.54 -18.05
CA GLN A 84 -6.60 14.62 -18.58
C GLN A 84 -5.91 15.14 -19.86
N PRO A 85 -4.58 15.01 -19.96
CA PRO A 85 -3.84 15.24 -21.21
C PRO A 85 -4.10 14.13 -22.24
N HIS A 86 -3.69 14.37 -23.49
CA HIS A 86 -3.83 13.37 -24.55
C HIS A 86 -2.95 12.15 -24.29
N VAL A 87 -3.51 10.94 -24.45
CA VAL A 87 -2.81 9.66 -24.26
C VAL A 87 -3.12 8.68 -25.38
N LYS A 88 -2.26 7.68 -25.55
CA LYS A 88 -2.35 6.64 -26.60
C LYS A 88 -2.59 5.23 -26.05
N PHE A 89 -3.09 5.13 -24.82
CA PHE A 89 -3.48 3.87 -24.19
C PHE A 89 -4.98 3.86 -23.88
N SER A 90 -5.57 2.68 -23.77
CA SER A 90 -6.93 2.53 -23.25
C SER A 90 -6.91 2.47 -21.74
N GLN A 91 -7.97 2.97 -21.12
CA GLN A 91 -8.17 2.92 -19.68
C GLN A 91 -9.62 2.55 -19.38
N TYR A 92 -9.81 1.85 -18.27
CA TYR A 92 -11.09 1.30 -17.86
C TYR A 92 -11.26 1.49 -16.35
N GLY A 93 -12.49 1.72 -15.93
CA GLY A 93 -12.86 1.85 -14.52
C GLY A 93 -14.27 1.31 -14.31
N GLY A 94 -14.49 0.64 -13.19
CA GLY A 94 -15.80 0.08 -12.90
C GLY A 94 -15.74 -0.97 -11.81
N TYR A 95 -16.83 -1.72 -11.70
CA TYR A 95 -17.06 -2.63 -10.57
C TYR A 95 -17.10 -4.09 -11.00
N VAL A 96 -16.46 -4.95 -10.19
CA VAL A 96 -16.62 -6.41 -10.27
C VAL A 96 -17.25 -6.89 -8.97
N THR A 97 -18.41 -7.54 -9.09
CA THR A 97 -19.09 -8.16 -7.95
C THR A 97 -18.29 -9.37 -7.46
N VAL A 98 -18.00 -9.40 -6.15
CA VAL A 98 -17.31 -10.51 -5.48
C VAL A 98 -18.24 -11.33 -4.60
N ASP A 99 -19.36 -10.73 -4.15
CA ASP A 99 -20.42 -11.44 -3.44
C ASP A 99 -21.78 -10.85 -3.80
N LYS A 100 -22.60 -11.62 -4.50
CA LYS A 100 -23.95 -11.21 -4.92
C LYS A 100 -24.93 -11.09 -3.77
N LEU A 101 -24.83 -11.93 -2.74
CA LEU A 101 -25.76 -11.96 -1.62
C LEU A 101 -25.53 -10.75 -0.71
N ALA A 102 -24.28 -10.41 -0.48
CA ALA A 102 -23.91 -9.18 0.24
C ALA A 102 -24.00 -7.92 -0.63
N GLY A 103 -24.24 -8.04 -1.95
CA GLY A 103 -24.20 -6.90 -2.88
C GLY A 103 -22.84 -6.22 -2.93
N ARG A 104 -21.77 -7.00 -2.70
CA ARG A 104 -20.41 -6.53 -2.52
C ARG A 104 -19.65 -6.52 -3.83
N ALA A 105 -19.06 -5.38 -4.15
CA ALA A 105 -18.33 -5.16 -5.39
C ALA A 105 -17.09 -4.31 -5.16
N PHE A 106 -16.00 -4.67 -5.85
CA PHE A 106 -14.75 -3.92 -5.81
C PHE A 106 -14.60 -3.06 -7.04
N TYR A 107 -14.21 -1.81 -6.82
CA TYR A 107 -13.81 -0.88 -7.86
C TYR A 107 -12.38 -1.17 -8.32
N TYR A 108 -12.16 -1.04 -9.62
CA TYR A 108 -10.83 -1.13 -10.21
C TYR A 108 -10.61 0.00 -11.20
N TYR A 109 -9.34 0.39 -11.36
CA TYR A 109 -8.86 1.21 -12.47
C TYR A 109 -7.80 0.41 -13.23
N PHE A 110 -7.96 0.29 -14.54
CA PHE A 110 -7.06 -0.49 -15.39
C PHE A 110 -6.53 0.37 -16.53
N VAL A 111 -5.22 0.31 -16.77
CA VAL A 111 -4.57 1.02 -17.86
C VAL A 111 -3.75 0.05 -18.70
N GLU A 112 -3.99 0.06 -20.00
CA GLU A 112 -3.18 -0.70 -20.94
C GLU A 112 -1.81 -0.02 -21.11
N ALA A 113 -0.84 -0.81 -21.56
CA ALA A 113 0.40 -0.23 -22.01
C ALA A 113 0.19 0.59 -23.30
N PRO A 114 0.84 1.76 -23.45
CA PRO A 114 0.70 2.57 -24.66
C PRO A 114 1.41 1.97 -25.87
N ARG A 115 2.27 0.97 -25.66
CA ARG A 115 2.96 0.19 -26.71
C ARG A 115 2.96 -1.27 -26.30
N SER A 116 2.78 -2.16 -27.27
CA SER A 116 2.92 -3.62 -27.08
C SER A 116 2.02 -4.20 -25.98
N LYS A 117 0.82 -3.64 -25.78
CA LYS A 117 -0.15 -4.12 -24.77
C LYS A 117 -0.54 -5.59 -24.97
N GLU A 118 -0.52 -6.07 -26.21
CA GLU A 118 -0.81 -7.45 -26.60
C GLU A 118 0.32 -8.42 -26.25
N THR A 119 1.51 -7.95 -25.84
CA THR A 119 2.65 -8.80 -25.45
C THR A 119 3.08 -8.57 -24.00
N LEU A 120 2.98 -7.35 -23.48
CA LEU A 120 3.38 -7.01 -22.12
C LEU A 120 2.52 -7.68 -21.03
N PRO A 121 3.10 -8.00 -19.86
CA PRO A 121 2.43 -8.74 -18.79
C PRO A 121 1.24 -7.97 -18.19
N LEU A 122 0.42 -8.68 -17.42
CA LEU A 122 -0.60 -8.08 -16.55
C LEU A 122 0.00 -7.92 -15.14
N LEU A 123 -0.09 -6.73 -14.58
CA LEU A 123 0.41 -6.41 -13.24
C LEU A 123 -0.75 -5.91 -12.38
N LEU A 124 -1.10 -6.63 -11.32
CA LEU A 124 -1.98 -6.13 -10.27
C LEU A 124 -1.16 -5.27 -9.30
N TRP A 125 -1.68 -4.09 -8.92
CA TRP A 125 -1.15 -3.24 -7.87
C TRP A 125 -2.10 -3.16 -6.67
N LEU A 126 -1.55 -3.34 -5.47
CA LEU A 126 -2.27 -3.22 -4.19
C LEU A 126 -1.53 -2.26 -3.26
N ASN A 127 -2.17 -1.17 -2.83
CA ASN A 127 -1.70 -0.39 -1.68
C ASN A 127 -2.05 -1.10 -0.36
N GLY A 128 -1.49 -0.61 0.74
CA GLY A 128 -1.60 -1.21 2.07
C GLY A 128 -2.67 -0.57 2.96
N GLY A 129 -2.22 0.03 4.05
CA GLY A 129 -3.06 0.53 5.15
C GLY A 129 -2.93 -0.33 6.41
N PRO A 130 -3.81 -1.32 6.67
CA PRO A 130 -4.84 -1.87 5.81
C PRO A 130 -5.96 -0.87 5.47
N GLY A 131 -6.59 -1.03 4.31
CA GLY A 131 -7.76 -0.23 3.92
C GLY A 131 -7.48 1.01 3.07
N CYS A 132 -6.31 1.11 2.45
CA CYS A 132 -5.96 2.26 1.62
C CYS A 132 -6.12 1.99 0.12
N SER A 133 -6.49 3.03 -0.60
CA SER A 133 -6.89 2.95 -2.00
C SER A 133 -5.69 2.74 -2.93
N SER A 134 -5.74 1.66 -3.72
CA SER A 134 -4.81 1.42 -4.81
C SER A 134 -4.97 2.38 -5.99
N PHE A 135 -6.15 3.00 -6.12
CA PHE A 135 -6.41 3.97 -7.17
C PHE A 135 -5.90 5.36 -6.77
N GLY A 136 -6.16 5.79 -5.53
CA GLY A 136 -5.67 7.04 -4.98
C GLY A 136 -4.16 7.11 -4.91
N TYR A 137 -3.54 6.24 -4.12
CA TYR A 137 -2.08 6.26 -3.94
C TYR A 137 -1.38 5.67 -5.17
N GLY A 138 -1.62 4.40 -5.45
CA GLY A 138 -0.97 3.69 -6.56
C GLY A 138 -1.13 4.36 -7.93
N ALA A 139 -2.37 4.61 -8.36
CA ALA A 139 -2.61 5.13 -9.71
C ALA A 139 -2.41 6.64 -9.84
N MET A 140 -2.84 7.44 -8.85
CA MET A 140 -2.83 8.90 -8.94
C MET A 140 -1.61 9.58 -8.29
N GLN A 141 -0.83 8.87 -7.48
CA GLN A 141 0.40 9.40 -6.88
C GLN A 141 1.65 8.63 -7.31
N GLU A 142 1.61 7.30 -7.35
CA GLU A 142 2.85 6.54 -7.32
C GLU A 142 3.32 5.96 -8.66
N ILE A 143 2.53 5.11 -9.31
CA ILE A 143 2.99 4.30 -10.45
C ILE A 143 2.10 4.42 -11.69
N GLY A 144 0.89 4.95 -11.54
CA GLY A 144 -0.05 5.12 -12.65
C GLY A 144 0.42 6.14 -13.70
N PRO A 145 -0.36 6.35 -14.76
CA PRO A 145 0.04 7.19 -15.89
C PRO A 145 -0.08 8.69 -15.60
N PHE A 146 -0.84 9.05 -14.55
CA PHE A 146 -1.15 10.43 -14.21
C PHE A 146 -0.73 10.75 -12.78
N ARG A 147 -0.40 12.02 -12.53
CA ARG A 147 -0.49 12.64 -11.21
C ARG A 147 -1.56 13.72 -11.22
N VAL A 148 -2.19 13.93 -10.09
CA VAL A 148 -3.09 15.07 -9.88
C VAL A 148 -2.27 16.32 -9.60
N ASN A 149 -2.62 17.42 -10.26
CA ASN A 149 -1.99 18.72 -10.05
C ASN A 149 -2.48 19.38 -8.76
N SER A 150 -1.72 20.36 -8.26
CA SER A 150 -2.03 21.12 -7.03
C SER A 150 -3.33 21.94 -7.10
N ASP A 151 -3.98 22.01 -8.25
CA ASP A 151 -5.30 22.63 -8.39
C ASP A 151 -6.45 21.67 -8.01
N GLY A 152 -6.14 20.40 -7.74
CA GLY A 152 -7.11 19.32 -7.49
C GLY A 152 -8.04 19.07 -8.68
N LYS A 153 -7.68 19.53 -9.87
CA LYS A 153 -8.60 19.60 -11.02
C LYS A 153 -8.04 19.04 -12.31
N THR A 154 -6.73 19.14 -12.52
CA THR A 154 -6.08 18.73 -13.75
C THR A 154 -5.07 17.63 -13.50
N LEU A 155 -4.75 16.87 -14.55
CA LEU A 155 -3.80 15.78 -14.50
C LEU A 155 -2.57 16.10 -15.33
N HIS A 156 -1.42 15.54 -14.96
CA HIS A 156 -0.23 15.53 -15.81
C HIS A 156 0.33 14.12 -16.02
N ILE A 157 0.94 13.87 -17.18
CA ILE A 157 1.53 12.55 -17.52
C ILE A 157 2.80 12.33 -16.72
N ARG A 158 2.94 11.11 -16.18
CA ARG A 158 4.15 10.65 -15.51
C ARG A 158 5.13 10.04 -16.50
N ARG A 159 6.39 10.48 -16.43
CA ARG A 159 7.47 9.97 -17.31
C ARG A 159 7.87 8.52 -17.02
N TYR A 160 7.66 8.09 -15.78
CA TYR A 160 8.08 6.78 -15.26
C TYR A 160 6.87 5.98 -14.76
N SER A 161 5.78 5.99 -15.51
CA SER A 161 4.63 5.15 -15.21
C SER A 161 4.96 3.68 -15.48
N TRP A 162 4.47 2.81 -14.61
CA TRP A 162 4.66 1.37 -14.76
C TRP A 162 3.85 0.79 -15.91
N ASN A 163 2.86 1.52 -16.45
CA ASN A 163 2.16 1.08 -17.65
C ASN A 163 3.04 1.11 -18.91
N TYR A 164 4.26 1.66 -18.84
CA TYR A 164 5.26 1.49 -19.90
C TYR A 164 5.91 0.09 -19.90
N ALA A 165 5.77 -0.69 -18.82
CA ALA A 165 6.35 -2.03 -18.68
C ALA A 165 5.29 -3.15 -18.54
N ALA A 166 4.04 -2.81 -18.23
CA ALA A 166 2.95 -3.76 -18.05
C ALA A 166 1.59 -3.14 -18.40
N ASN A 167 0.57 -3.98 -18.52
CA ASN A 167 -0.81 -3.55 -18.38
C ASN A 167 -1.14 -3.56 -16.88
N VAL A 168 -1.52 -2.42 -16.30
CA VAL A 168 -1.55 -2.25 -14.84
C VAL A 168 -2.99 -2.14 -14.33
N LEU A 169 -3.33 -3.02 -13.40
CA LEU A 169 -4.64 -3.11 -12.74
C LEU A 169 -4.50 -2.64 -11.29
N PHE A 170 -5.18 -1.56 -10.95
CA PHE A 170 -5.28 -1.02 -9.59
C PHE A 170 -6.60 -1.47 -8.97
N LEU A 171 -6.53 -2.18 -7.85
CA LEU A 171 -7.72 -2.72 -7.18
C LEU A 171 -7.93 -2.03 -5.83
N GLU A 172 -9.07 -1.36 -5.65
CA GLU A 172 -9.48 -0.87 -4.33
C GLU A 172 -10.10 -2.03 -3.55
N SER A 173 -9.42 -2.47 -2.49
CA SER A 173 -9.83 -3.64 -1.69
C SER A 173 -9.39 -3.48 -0.24
N PRO A 174 -10.19 -3.94 0.75
CA PRO A 174 -11.47 -4.64 0.62
C PRO A 174 -12.69 -3.69 0.43
N ALA A 175 -13.91 -4.19 0.70
CA ALA A 175 -15.12 -3.38 0.70
C ALA A 175 -15.01 -2.25 1.74
N GLY A 176 -15.36 -1.04 1.35
CA GLY A 176 -15.21 0.19 2.14
C GLY A 176 -13.97 1.00 1.77
N VAL A 177 -13.04 0.44 0.98
CA VAL A 177 -11.85 1.16 0.49
C VAL A 177 -12.19 1.95 -0.77
N GLY A 178 -11.97 3.27 -0.71
CA GLY A 178 -12.23 4.17 -1.83
C GLY A 178 -13.66 4.02 -2.35
N PHE A 179 -13.83 3.59 -3.59
CA PHE A 179 -15.14 3.39 -4.21
C PHE A 179 -15.72 1.98 -4.02
N SER A 180 -14.95 1.02 -3.49
CA SER A 180 -15.40 -0.36 -3.23
C SER A 180 -16.40 -0.42 -2.08
N TYR A 181 -17.43 -1.26 -2.20
CA TYR A 181 -18.55 -1.24 -1.25
C TYR A 181 -19.18 -2.62 -1.02
N SER A 182 -19.99 -2.70 0.05
CA SER A 182 -20.93 -3.77 0.33
C SER A 182 -22.29 -3.21 0.74
N ASN A 183 -23.37 -3.89 0.36
CA ASN A 183 -24.72 -3.56 0.84
C ASN A 183 -24.98 -4.14 2.24
N LYS A 184 -24.06 -4.96 2.77
CA LYS A 184 -24.16 -5.58 4.08
C LYS A 184 -23.24 -4.85 5.07
N SER A 185 -23.81 -4.19 6.07
CA SER A 185 -23.05 -3.42 7.07
C SER A 185 -21.98 -4.24 7.78
N SER A 186 -22.30 -5.50 8.13
CA SER A 186 -21.36 -6.38 8.82
C SER A 186 -20.06 -6.63 8.05
N ASP A 187 -20.04 -6.46 6.71
CA ASP A 187 -18.81 -6.63 5.94
C ASP A 187 -17.77 -5.56 6.26
N TYR A 188 -18.18 -4.41 6.82
CA TYR A 188 -17.27 -3.36 7.26
C TYR A 188 -16.69 -3.66 8.64
N ASP A 189 -17.43 -4.35 9.52
CA ASP A 189 -17.02 -4.66 10.91
C ASP A 189 -16.13 -5.91 11.02
N ILE A 190 -16.16 -6.80 10.03
CA ILE A 190 -15.46 -8.10 10.05
C ILE A 190 -14.44 -8.26 8.91
N ASN A 191 -13.92 -7.15 8.40
CA ASN A 191 -12.84 -7.21 7.40
C ASN A 191 -11.57 -7.82 8.02
N GLY A 192 -10.66 -8.30 7.17
CA GLY A 192 -9.44 -8.94 7.65
C GLY A 192 -8.66 -9.62 6.54
N ASP A 193 -7.47 -10.14 6.87
CA ASP A 193 -6.53 -10.76 5.94
C ASP A 193 -7.21 -11.88 5.13
N ARG A 194 -7.90 -12.80 5.83
CA ARG A 194 -8.50 -14.00 5.23
C ARG A 194 -9.59 -13.68 4.22
N LYS A 195 -10.54 -12.81 4.59
CA LYS A 195 -11.66 -12.39 3.73
C LYS A 195 -11.14 -11.60 2.53
N THR A 196 -10.23 -10.65 2.76
CA THR A 196 -9.61 -9.84 1.70
C THR A 196 -8.92 -10.71 0.66
N ALA A 197 -8.13 -11.71 1.07
CA ALA A 197 -7.47 -12.63 0.15
C ALA A 197 -8.47 -13.47 -0.66
N ALA A 198 -9.55 -13.94 -0.04
CA ALA A 198 -10.60 -14.71 -0.70
C ALA A 198 -11.36 -13.87 -1.75
N ASP A 199 -11.76 -12.66 -1.39
CA ASP A 199 -12.53 -11.79 -2.30
C ASP A 199 -11.67 -11.25 -3.44
N ASN A 200 -10.40 -10.93 -3.18
CA ASN A 200 -9.49 -10.52 -4.25
C ASN A 200 -9.26 -11.64 -5.27
N TYR A 201 -9.23 -12.91 -4.82
CA TYR A 201 -9.18 -14.04 -5.74
C TYR A 201 -10.47 -14.13 -6.60
N VAL A 202 -11.65 -13.98 -5.98
CA VAL A 202 -12.93 -13.96 -6.72
C VAL A 202 -12.98 -12.80 -7.72
N PHE A 203 -12.54 -11.61 -7.29
CA PHE A 203 -12.39 -10.44 -8.15
C PHE A 203 -11.55 -10.77 -9.37
N LEU A 204 -10.34 -11.33 -9.20
CA LEU A 204 -9.44 -11.63 -10.32
C LEU A 204 -10.03 -12.60 -11.32
N VAL A 205 -10.66 -13.69 -10.85
CA VAL A 205 -11.29 -14.68 -11.73
C VAL A 205 -12.43 -14.04 -12.52
N ASN A 206 -13.29 -13.26 -11.87
CA ASN A 206 -14.38 -12.55 -12.54
C ASN A 206 -13.86 -11.47 -13.50
N TRP A 207 -12.83 -10.71 -13.11
CA TRP A 207 -12.22 -9.68 -13.96
C TRP A 207 -11.60 -10.30 -15.21
N LEU A 208 -10.94 -11.46 -15.10
CA LEU A 208 -10.36 -12.17 -16.24
C LEU A 208 -11.41 -12.76 -17.18
N GLU A 209 -12.65 -13.01 -16.75
CA GLU A 209 -13.75 -13.28 -17.67
C GLU A 209 -14.18 -12.05 -18.46
N ARG A 210 -14.11 -10.85 -17.84
CA ARG A 210 -14.43 -9.58 -18.49
C ARG A 210 -13.35 -9.17 -19.50
N PHE A 211 -12.09 -9.41 -19.15
CA PHE A 211 -10.89 -9.09 -19.94
C PHE A 211 -10.21 -10.39 -20.39
N ALA A 212 -10.94 -11.19 -21.17
CA ALA A 212 -10.55 -12.55 -21.54
C ALA A 212 -9.20 -12.66 -22.28
N GLU A 213 -8.77 -11.60 -22.97
CA GLU A 213 -7.48 -11.52 -23.63
C GLU A 213 -6.27 -11.56 -22.66
N TYR A 214 -6.49 -11.40 -21.35
CA TYR A 214 -5.45 -11.49 -20.33
C TYR A 214 -5.39 -12.84 -19.60
N LYS A 215 -6.31 -13.78 -19.83
CA LYS A 215 -6.37 -15.07 -19.09
C LYS A 215 -5.07 -15.88 -19.14
N ASN A 216 -4.38 -15.86 -20.27
CA ASN A 216 -3.12 -16.59 -20.47
C ASN A 216 -1.89 -15.69 -20.31
N ARG A 217 -2.08 -14.40 -19.98
CA ARG A 217 -0.99 -13.44 -19.84
C ARG A 217 -0.13 -13.81 -18.63
N ASP A 218 1.18 -13.59 -18.73
CA ASP A 218 2.04 -13.60 -17.56
C ASP A 218 1.53 -12.57 -16.53
N PHE A 219 1.18 -13.07 -15.36
CA PHE A 219 0.55 -12.29 -14.31
C PHE A 219 1.51 -12.08 -13.16
N TYR A 220 1.59 -10.83 -12.70
CA TYR A 220 2.41 -10.42 -11.58
C TYR A 220 1.55 -9.64 -10.60
N ILE A 221 1.94 -9.69 -9.33
CA ILE A 221 1.32 -8.88 -8.29
C ILE A 221 2.39 -8.03 -7.64
N ALA A 222 2.17 -6.73 -7.61
CA ALA A 222 3.00 -5.79 -6.89
C ALA A 222 2.17 -4.91 -5.96
N GLY A 223 2.86 -4.23 -5.06
CA GLY A 223 2.22 -3.32 -4.11
C GLY A 223 3.18 -2.93 -3.01
N GLU A 224 2.64 -2.30 -1.97
CA GLU A 224 3.45 -1.71 -0.91
C GLU A 224 2.86 -1.84 0.49
N SER A 225 3.70 -1.62 1.50
CA SER A 225 3.26 -1.45 2.89
C SER A 225 2.58 -2.71 3.42
N TYR A 226 1.36 -2.58 3.92
CA TYR A 226 0.53 -3.70 4.36
C TYR A 226 0.14 -4.68 3.23
N ALA A 227 0.35 -4.32 1.95
CA ALA A 227 0.30 -5.30 0.86
C ALA A 227 1.37 -6.41 1.00
N GLY A 228 2.35 -6.25 1.89
CA GLY A 228 3.16 -7.33 2.42
C GLY A 228 2.36 -8.50 2.98
N HIS A 229 1.16 -8.26 3.51
CA HIS A 229 0.19 -9.29 3.86
C HIS A 229 -0.68 -9.70 2.66
N TYR A 230 -1.28 -8.74 1.97
CA TYR A 230 -2.24 -9.00 0.90
C TYR A 230 -1.66 -9.84 -0.25
N ILE A 231 -0.45 -9.50 -0.71
CA ILE A 231 0.15 -10.07 -1.92
C ILE A 231 0.53 -11.55 -1.72
N PRO A 232 1.24 -11.94 -0.65
CA PRO A 232 1.46 -13.36 -0.35
C PRO A 232 0.14 -14.11 -0.18
N GLN A 233 -0.84 -13.56 0.51
CA GLN A 233 -2.08 -14.28 0.80
C GLN A 233 -2.91 -14.55 -0.48
N ILE A 234 -3.01 -13.58 -1.39
CA ILE A 234 -3.68 -13.81 -2.68
C ILE A 234 -2.86 -14.71 -3.61
N ALA A 235 -1.53 -14.58 -3.63
CA ALA A 235 -0.66 -15.47 -4.40
C ALA A 235 -0.83 -16.93 -3.97
N HIS A 236 -0.90 -17.17 -2.65
CA HIS A 236 -1.21 -18.48 -2.09
C HIS A 236 -2.55 -19.01 -2.60
N LYS A 237 -3.63 -18.21 -2.55
CA LYS A 237 -4.95 -18.61 -3.06
C LYS A 237 -4.90 -18.97 -4.56
N ILE A 238 -4.20 -18.18 -5.37
CA ILE A 238 -4.03 -18.47 -6.82
C ILE A 238 -3.36 -19.83 -7.03
N LEU A 239 -2.23 -20.08 -6.36
CA LEU A 239 -1.47 -21.32 -6.50
C LEU A 239 -2.29 -22.53 -6.01
N TRP A 240 -3.02 -22.37 -4.90
CA TRP A 240 -3.91 -23.38 -4.37
C TRP A 240 -5.03 -23.75 -5.36
N HIS A 241 -5.69 -22.74 -5.94
CA HIS A 241 -6.79 -22.95 -6.87
C HIS A 241 -6.31 -23.55 -8.21
N ASN A 242 -5.17 -23.10 -8.73
CA ASN A 242 -4.53 -23.72 -9.90
C ASN A 242 -4.23 -25.21 -9.65
N LYS A 243 -3.63 -25.53 -8.49
CA LYS A 243 -3.32 -26.91 -8.09
C LYS A 243 -4.59 -27.76 -8.00
N ARG A 244 -5.64 -27.27 -7.34
CA ARG A 244 -6.91 -28.00 -7.19
C ARG A 244 -7.61 -28.23 -8.53
N ALA A 245 -7.59 -27.25 -9.42
CA ALA A 245 -8.20 -27.37 -10.74
C ALA A 245 -7.36 -28.21 -11.72
N LYS A 246 -6.14 -28.61 -11.33
CA LYS A 246 -5.17 -29.32 -12.19
C LYS A 246 -4.92 -28.60 -13.52
N LYS A 247 -5.02 -27.26 -13.52
CA LYS A 247 -4.78 -26.39 -14.67
C LYS A 247 -4.41 -24.98 -14.19
N THR A 248 -3.73 -24.23 -15.05
CA THR A 248 -3.47 -22.80 -14.81
C THR A 248 -4.75 -22.00 -15.05
N ILE A 249 -5.39 -21.50 -13.99
CA ILE A 249 -6.49 -20.54 -14.05
C ILE A 249 -5.91 -19.13 -14.21
N ILE A 250 -4.91 -18.80 -13.39
CA ILE A 250 -4.17 -17.54 -13.43
C ILE A 250 -2.68 -17.86 -13.53
N ASN A 251 -2.01 -17.34 -14.56
CA ASN A 251 -0.60 -17.61 -14.85
C ASN A 251 0.34 -16.72 -14.02
N LEU A 252 0.31 -16.88 -12.69
CA LEU A 252 1.13 -16.13 -11.75
C LEU A 252 2.62 -16.46 -11.92
N LYS A 253 3.44 -15.45 -12.18
CA LYS A 253 4.89 -15.56 -12.42
C LYS A 253 5.76 -15.01 -11.30
N GLY A 254 5.26 -14.02 -10.57
CA GLY A 254 6.01 -13.45 -9.47
C GLY A 254 5.25 -12.42 -8.65
N ILE A 255 5.82 -12.11 -7.49
CA ILE A 255 5.37 -11.04 -6.60
C ILE A 255 6.51 -10.04 -6.32
N MET A 256 6.17 -8.76 -6.19
CA MET A 256 7.11 -7.71 -5.84
C MET A 256 6.50 -6.77 -4.79
N ILE A 257 7.15 -6.58 -3.64
CA ILE A 257 6.55 -5.84 -2.52
C ILE A 257 7.50 -4.73 -2.03
N GLY A 258 7.02 -3.49 -2.07
CA GLY A 258 7.73 -2.31 -1.56
C GLY A 258 7.45 -2.07 -0.09
N ASN A 259 8.49 -1.74 0.69
CA ASN A 259 8.38 -1.37 2.10
C ASN A 259 7.45 -2.32 2.87
N ALA A 260 7.71 -3.62 2.71
CA ALA A 260 6.77 -4.69 2.99
C ALA A 260 6.64 -4.98 4.50
N VAL A 261 5.41 -4.95 5.03
CA VAL A 261 5.10 -5.52 6.34
C VAL A 261 5.18 -7.05 6.24
N ILE A 262 6.07 -7.69 7.01
CA ILE A 262 6.41 -9.12 6.88
C ILE A 262 6.27 -9.89 8.20
N ASN A 263 6.72 -9.31 9.31
CA ASN A 263 6.69 -9.93 10.63
C ASN A 263 6.61 -8.86 11.71
N SER A 264 5.50 -8.82 12.44
CA SER A 264 5.18 -7.75 13.40
C SER A 264 6.32 -7.47 14.38
N GLU A 265 6.95 -8.51 14.92
CA GLU A 265 8.04 -8.38 15.91
C GLU A 265 9.26 -7.68 15.30
N THR A 266 9.75 -8.16 14.15
CA THR A 266 10.94 -7.60 13.50
C THR A 266 10.68 -6.26 12.86
N ASP A 267 9.48 -6.05 12.31
CA ASP A 267 9.08 -4.77 11.74
C ASP A 267 9.03 -3.70 12.83
N THR A 268 8.43 -3.99 13.99
CA THR A 268 8.37 -3.07 15.13
C THR A 268 9.76 -2.78 15.69
N ARG A 269 10.59 -3.81 15.90
CA ARG A 269 11.99 -3.63 16.34
C ARG A 269 12.78 -2.77 15.35
N GLY A 270 12.61 -3.04 14.06
CA GLY A 270 13.27 -2.32 12.98
C GLY A 270 12.99 -0.83 13.00
N VAL A 271 11.75 -0.41 13.30
CA VAL A 271 11.37 1.01 13.44
C VAL A 271 12.26 1.72 14.46
N TYR A 272 12.35 1.21 15.68
CA TYR A 272 13.09 1.93 16.73
C TYR A 272 14.61 1.89 16.52
N ASP A 273 15.16 0.79 16.00
CA ASP A 273 16.58 0.72 15.61
C ASP A 273 16.89 1.70 14.47
N PHE A 274 15.96 1.85 13.52
CA PHE A 274 16.08 2.82 12.44
C PHE A 274 16.07 4.25 12.97
N LEU A 275 15.10 4.60 13.82
CA LEU A 275 15.01 5.93 14.43
C LEU A 275 16.27 6.28 15.24
N GLY A 276 16.81 5.34 16.01
CA GLY A 276 18.05 5.53 16.77
C GLY A 276 19.25 5.74 15.86
N SER A 277 19.42 4.88 14.84
CA SER A 277 20.54 4.98 13.89
C SER A 277 20.51 6.25 13.01
N HIS A 278 19.36 6.92 12.90
CA HIS A 278 19.21 8.18 12.16
C HIS A 278 19.19 9.42 13.07
N ALA A 279 19.53 9.26 14.36
CA ALA A 279 19.55 10.33 15.36
C ALA A 279 18.21 11.07 15.50
N ILE A 280 17.10 10.36 15.25
CA ILE A 280 15.75 10.91 15.44
C ILE A 280 15.33 10.78 16.90
N ILE A 281 15.70 9.68 17.56
CA ILE A 281 15.53 9.48 19.00
C ILE A 281 16.88 9.48 19.70
N SER A 282 16.91 9.89 20.97
CA SER A 282 18.15 9.91 21.76
C SER A 282 18.72 8.50 21.98
N ASP A 283 20.04 8.38 22.13
CA ASP A 283 20.72 7.11 22.48
C ASP A 283 20.10 6.47 23.74
N GLN A 284 19.75 7.27 24.74
CA GLN A 284 19.08 6.80 25.95
C GLN A 284 17.72 6.18 25.62
N THR A 285 16.91 6.83 24.78
CA THR A 285 15.60 6.29 24.37
C THR A 285 15.76 4.98 23.58
N ALA A 286 16.74 4.90 22.68
CA ALA A 286 17.02 3.67 21.93
C ALA A 286 17.46 2.53 22.86
N GLN A 287 18.32 2.80 23.85
CA GLN A 287 18.74 1.85 24.87
C GLN A 287 17.57 1.40 25.75
N ASP A 288 16.76 2.34 26.26
CA ASP A 288 15.58 2.03 27.07
C ASP A 288 14.61 1.12 26.32
N ILE A 289 14.38 1.38 25.02
CA ILE A 289 13.53 0.51 24.19
C ILE A 289 14.15 -0.88 24.07
N ASN A 290 15.45 -0.98 23.79
CA ASN A 290 16.10 -2.28 23.65
C ASN A 290 16.11 -3.09 24.96
N ASP A 291 16.25 -2.43 26.10
CA ASP A 291 16.35 -3.08 27.41
C ASP A 291 14.99 -3.45 28.01
N PHE A 292 13.94 -2.64 27.75
CA PHE A 292 12.65 -2.80 28.41
C PHE A 292 11.53 -3.37 27.52
N CYS A 293 11.67 -3.33 26.19
CA CYS A 293 10.63 -3.77 25.26
C CYS A 293 10.88 -5.18 24.70
N ASP A 294 9.83 -6.00 24.72
CA ASP A 294 9.81 -7.30 24.05
C ASP A 294 8.69 -7.32 23.00
N PHE A 295 9.03 -7.02 21.75
CA PHE A 295 8.06 -6.97 20.65
C PHE A 295 7.53 -8.34 20.21
N SER A 296 7.92 -9.44 20.87
CA SER A 296 7.33 -10.76 20.64
C SER A 296 6.04 -10.98 21.44
N VAL A 297 5.79 -10.15 22.45
CA VAL A 297 4.59 -10.20 23.29
C VAL A 297 3.67 -9.00 23.01
N VAL A 298 2.37 -9.19 23.26
CA VAL A 298 1.35 -8.15 23.09
C VAL A 298 1.51 -7.08 24.17
N ASN A 299 1.49 -7.50 25.44
CA ASN A 299 1.52 -6.57 26.57
C ASN A 299 2.95 -6.16 26.92
N GLN A 300 3.23 -4.86 26.80
CA GLN A 300 4.52 -4.27 27.14
C GLN A 300 4.59 -3.81 28.61
N SER A 301 5.80 -3.77 29.16
CA SER A 301 6.06 -3.22 30.49
C SER A 301 5.79 -1.72 30.55
N ASN A 302 5.53 -1.16 31.74
CA ASN A 302 5.38 0.29 31.91
C ASN A 302 6.63 1.06 31.48
N ASN A 303 7.82 0.50 31.73
CA ASN A 303 9.09 1.12 31.31
C ASN A 303 9.21 1.14 29.78
N CYS A 304 8.84 0.05 29.10
CA CYS A 304 8.76 0.04 27.65
C CYS A 304 7.77 1.09 27.14
N ASN A 305 6.54 1.11 27.65
CA ASN A 305 5.53 2.08 27.23
C ASN A 305 6.00 3.54 27.40
N HIS A 306 6.74 3.83 28.46
CA HIS A 306 7.36 5.15 28.65
C HIS A 306 8.40 5.44 27.57
N ALA A 307 9.30 4.50 27.29
CA ALA A 307 10.34 4.67 26.28
C ALA A 307 9.75 4.85 24.86
N LEU A 308 8.71 4.07 24.52
CA LEU A 308 7.97 4.20 23.26
C LEU A 308 7.28 5.56 23.16
N ALA A 309 6.65 6.05 24.23
CA ALA A 309 6.01 7.36 24.25
C ALA A 309 7.02 8.51 24.05
N LYS A 310 8.26 8.36 24.52
CA LYS A 310 9.33 9.32 24.25
C LYS A 310 9.76 9.29 22.79
N ALA A 311 9.88 8.11 22.18
CA ALA A 311 10.15 8.00 20.75
C ALA A 311 9.01 8.59 19.88
N ASP A 312 7.76 8.38 20.28
CA ASP A 312 6.59 9.01 19.65
C ASP A 312 6.70 10.55 19.73
N TYR A 313 7.06 11.08 20.89
CA TYR A 313 7.22 12.52 21.08
C TYR A 313 8.27 13.13 20.14
N ASP A 314 9.44 12.49 20.03
CA ASP A 314 10.55 12.93 19.18
C ASP A 314 10.20 12.88 17.67
N THR A 315 9.22 12.07 17.27
CA THR A 315 8.82 11.87 15.86
C THR A 315 7.57 12.65 15.43
N ASN A 316 6.97 13.45 16.33
CA ASN A 316 5.69 14.14 16.08
C ASN A 316 5.70 15.12 14.89
N PHE A 317 6.84 15.74 14.61
CA PHE A 317 6.97 16.79 13.57
C PHE A 317 7.84 16.36 12.40
N ILE A 318 8.00 15.05 12.19
CA ILE A 318 8.72 14.48 11.06
C ILE A 318 7.75 13.64 10.22
N ASP A 319 7.93 13.68 8.91
CA ASP A 319 7.23 12.76 8.02
C ASP A 319 7.84 11.35 8.14
N ALA A 320 7.12 10.39 8.72
CA ALA A 320 7.63 9.03 8.85
C ALA A 320 7.72 8.29 7.51
N TYR A 321 7.02 8.75 6.47
CA TYR A 321 7.19 8.17 5.13
C TYR A 321 8.52 8.55 4.51
N ASN A 322 9.09 9.67 4.89
CA ASN A 322 10.42 10.08 4.48
C ASN A 322 10.95 11.04 5.52
N ILE A 323 11.87 10.57 6.35
CA ILE A 323 12.40 11.33 7.49
C ILE A 323 13.10 12.65 7.11
N TYR A 324 13.37 12.86 5.82
CA TYR A 324 13.97 14.07 5.27
C TYR A 324 13.02 14.90 4.40
N ALA A 325 11.78 14.44 4.19
CA ALA A 325 10.79 15.18 3.43
C ALA A 325 10.18 16.33 4.24
N PRO A 326 9.82 17.45 3.59
CA PRO A 326 9.05 18.50 4.23
C PRO A 326 7.63 18.04 4.54
N LEU A 327 7.04 18.63 5.58
CA LEU A 327 5.61 18.47 5.87
C LEU A 327 4.75 19.31 4.92
N CYS A 328 3.51 18.87 4.70
CA CYS A 328 2.50 19.72 4.07
C CYS A 328 1.99 20.73 5.11
N HIS A 329 2.29 22.01 4.89
CA HIS A 329 1.84 23.10 5.78
C HIS A 329 0.58 23.82 5.27
N ASP A 330 0.27 23.72 3.98
CA ASP A 330 -0.89 24.35 3.35
C ASP A 330 -1.54 23.36 2.39
N SER A 331 -2.68 22.80 2.81
CA SER A 331 -3.50 21.87 2.03
C SER A 331 -4.42 22.58 1.03
N SER A 332 -4.35 23.92 0.94
CA SER A 332 -5.18 24.69 0.01
C SER A 332 -4.86 24.36 -1.44
N LEU A 333 -5.92 24.17 -2.23
CA LEU A 333 -5.78 24.00 -3.67
C LEU A 333 -5.34 25.31 -4.32
N THR A 334 -4.36 25.21 -5.20
CA THR A 334 -3.88 26.35 -5.98
C THR A 334 -4.86 26.75 -7.07
N THR A 335 -4.92 28.05 -7.42
CA THR A 335 -5.72 28.52 -8.57
C THR A 335 -5.18 27.98 -9.90
N PHE A 336 -3.86 27.85 -10.01
CA PHE A 336 -3.16 27.30 -11.16
C PHE A 336 -2.20 26.20 -10.72
N PRO A 337 -2.07 25.10 -11.47
CA PRO A 337 -1.10 24.04 -11.18
C PRO A 337 0.30 24.59 -10.91
N LYS A 338 0.92 24.13 -9.81
CA LYS A 338 2.36 24.23 -9.60
C LYS A 338 3.08 23.60 -10.80
N LYS A 339 4.29 24.08 -11.09
CA LYS A 339 5.11 23.50 -12.16
C LYS A 339 5.43 22.04 -11.83
N ASN A 340 5.13 21.15 -12.78
CA ASN A 340 5.42 19.72 -12.63
C ASN A 340 6.89 19.49 -12.29
N SER A 341 7.12 18.69 -11.26
CA SER A 341 8.43 18.29 -10.77
C SER A 341 8.45 16.77 -10.57
N ASP A 342 9.62 16.16 -10.75
CA ASP A 342 9.85 14.78 -10.32
C ASP A 342 10.06 14.71 -8.79
N VAL A 343 10.20 15.87 -8.12
CA VAL A 343 10.30 15.98 -6.65
C VAL A 343 8.92 15.76 -6.03
N PHE A 344 8.89 14.96 -4.97
CA PHE A 344 7.70 14.69 -4.16
C PHE A 344 7.08 15.99 -3.60
N ASP A 345 5.76 16.13 -3.72
CA ASP A 345 4.99 17.22 -3.09
C ASP A 345 4.23 16.61 -1.89
N PRO A 346 4.52 17.04 -0.64
CA PRO A 346 3.92 16.43 0.55
C PRO A 346 2.41 16.66 0.69
N CYS A 347 1.83 17.54 -0.12
CA CYS A 347 0.40 17.84 -0.17
C CYS A 347 -0.35 17.08 -1.28
N SER A 348 0.29 16.10 -1.94
CA SER A 348 -0.33 15.35 -3.05
C SER A 348 -1.63 14.63 -2.65
N ASP A 349 -1.74 14.19 -1.40
CA ASP A 349 -2.93 13.53 -0.86
C ASP A 349 -4.17 14.43 -0.97
N ASP A 350 -4.05 15.71 -0.60
CA ASP A 350 -5.15 16.67 -0.65
C ASP A 350 -5.60 16.93 -2.09
N TYR A 351 -4.66 16.92 -3.04
CA TYR A 351 -4.96 17.11 -4.46
C TYR A 351 -5.76 15.94 -5.01
N VAL A 352 -5.36 14.72 -4.66
CA VAL A 352 -6.05 13.49 -5.07
C VAL A 352 -7.44 13.42 -4.46
N HIS A 353 -7.58 13.71 -3.16
CA HIS A 353 -8.88 13.76 -2.49
C HIS A 353 -9.83 14.73 -3.18
N ALA A 354 -9.38 15.97 -3.42
CA ALA A 354 -10.18 16.98 -4.11
C ALA A 354 -10.59 16.52 -5.51
N TYR A 355 -9.69 15.90 -6.26
CA TYR A 355 -9.94 15.46 -7.63
C TYR A 355 -10.92 14.28 -7.70
N LEU A 356 -10.75 13.25 -6.86
CA LEU A 356 -11.56 12.04 -6.87
C LEU A 356 -12.97 12.25 -6.27
N ASN A 357 -13.16 13.31 -5.48
CA ASN A 357 -14.48 13.70 -4.97
C ASN A 357 -15.29 14.60 -5.91
N ARG A 358 -14.77 14.94 -7.10
CA ARG A 358 -15.57 15.65 -8.10
C ARG A 358 -16.58 14.75 -8.80
N GLY A 359 -17.83 15.21 -8.90
CA GLY A 359 -18.90 14.45 -9.57
C GLY A 359 -18.61 14.11 -11.04
N ASP A 360 -18.01 15.04 -11.80
CA ASP A 360 -17.65 14.80 -13.21
C ASP A 360 -16.49 13.80 -13.37
N VAL A 361 -15.60 13.73 -12.37
CA VAL A 361 -14.52 12.73 -12.32
C VAL A 361 -15.09 11.35 -11.99
N GLN A 362 -15.96 11.24 -10.97
CA GLN A 362 -16.61 9.99 -10.60
C GLN A 362 -17.48 9.43 -11.74
N GLU A 363 -18.22 10.29 -12.44
CA GLU A 363 -18.99 9.91 -13.63
C GLU A 363 -18.08 9.35 -14.73
N ALA A 364 -16.99 10.05 -15.06
CA ALA A 364 -16.05 9.58 -16.08
C ALA A 364 -15.35 8.27 -15.72
N LEU A 365 -15.17 8.02 -14.42
CA LEU A 365 -14.56 6.81 -13.85
C LEU A 365 -15.54 5.64 -13.72
N HIS A 366 -16.83 5.85 -13.98
CA HIS A 366 -17.91 4.91 -13.66
C HIS A 366 -17.91 4.50 -12.18
N ALA A 367 -17.51 5.42 -11.30
CA ALA A 367 -17.37 5.24 -9.86
C ALA A 367 -18.61 5.80 -9.11
N ASN A 368 -18.71 5.45 -7.83
CA ASN A 368 -19.77 5.93 -6.93
C ASN A 368 -21.21 5.72 -7.46
N VAL A 369 -21.44 4.64 -8.21
CA VAL A 369 -22.72 4.38 -8.90
C VAL A 369 -23.88 4.10 -7.94
N THR A 370 -23.58 3.73 -6.70
CA THR A 370 -24.55 3.50 -5.63
C THR A 370 -24.83 4.72 -4.77
N LYS A 371 -24.14 5.85 -5.01
CA LYS A 371 -24.15 7.04 -4.15
C LYS A 371 -23.81 6.67 -2.71
N LEU A 372 -22.57 6.27 -2.50
CA LEU A 372 -21.99 5.97 -1.20
C LEU A 372 -22.31 7.14 -0.24
N ASN A 373 -22.59 6.79 1.01
CA ASN A 373 -22.92 7.74 2.07
C ASN A 373 -21.67 8.39 2.70
N PHE A 374 -20.51 8.19 2.09
CA PHE A 374 -19.23 8.74 2.47
C PHE A 374 -18.50 9.21 1.21
N ASP A 375 -17.65 10.21 1.37
CA ASP A 375 -16.77 10.69 0.31
C ASP A 375 -15.65 9.67 0.05
N TRP A 376 -15.05 9.74 -1.14
CA TRP A 376 -13.84 8.98 -1.40
C TRP A 376 -12.74 9.48 -0.47
N GLU A 377 -12.08 8.55 0.23
CA GLU A 377 -10.93 8.82 1.09
C GLU A 377 -9.74 7.96 0.66
N GLY A 378 -8.53 8.48 0.86
CA GLY A 378 -7.30 7.75 0.57
C GLY A 378 -7.22 6.44 1.36
N CYS A 379 -7.64 6.47 2.62
CA CYS A 379 -7.79 5.29 3.47
C CYS A 379 -9.14 5.27 4.15
N SER A 380 -9.73 4.09 4.26
CA SER A 380 -11.08 3.93 4.79
C SER A 380 -11.15 4.09 6.31
N ASP A 381 -12.16 4.84 6.75
CA ASP A 381 -12.48 5.07 8.16
C ASP A 381 -13.61 4.19 8.69
N ILE A 382 -14.29 3.49 7.79
CA ILE A 382 -15.49 2.72 8.12
C ILE A 382 -15.19 1.24 8.30
N ILE A 383 -13.95 0.81 8.07
CA ILE A 383 -13.57 -0.60 8.20
C ILE A 383 -12.99 -0.88 9.59
N GLU A 384 -13.41 -2.00 10.17
CA GLU A 384 -12.75 -2.62 11.31
C GLU A 384 -12.02 -3.89 10.84
N TRP A 385 -10.78 -4.04 11.30
CA TRP A 385 -9.92 -5.17 10.92
C TRP A 385 -9.94 -6.24 12.01
N GLY A 386 -10.68 -7.31 11.76
CA GLY A 386 -10.97 -8.39 12.71
C GLY A 386 -9.97 -9.55 12.72
N ASP A 387 -9.26 -9.82 11.62
CA ASP A 387 -8.21 -10.84 11.57
C ASP A 387 -6.95 -10.34 10.89
N SER A 388 -5.79 -10.66 11.46
CA SER A 388 -4.52 -10.37 10.82
C SER A 388 -3.38 -11.24 11.31
N ALA A 389 -2.71 -11.91 10.38
CA ALA A 389 -1.54 -12.70 10.71
C ALA A 389 -0.43 -11.83 11.32
N THR A 390 0.41 -12.40 12.18
CA THR A 390 1.60 -11.69 12.69
C THR A 390 2.81 -11.86 11.77
N THR A 391 2.73 -12.77 10.79
CA THR A 391 3.77 -12.93 9.77
C THR A 391 3.29 -13.63 8.51
N ILE A 392 3.96 -13.31 7.40
CA ILE A 392 3.84 -13.98 6.09
C ILE A 392 5.07 -14.81 5.69
N ILE A 393 6.08 -14.94 6.57
CA ILE A 393 7.30 -15.73 6.30
C ILE A 393 6.99 -17.15 5.78
N PRO A 394 6.01 -17.91 6.33
CA PRO A 394 5.65 -19.22 5.80
C PRO A 394 5.24 -19.21 4.32
N LEU A 395 4.54 -18.15 3.87
CA LEU A 395 4.11 -18.00 2.49
C LEU A 395 5.31 -17.66 1.58
N LEU A 396 6.25 -16.85 2.05
CA LEU A 396 7.48 -16.58 1.28
C LEU A 396 8.30 -17.86 1.05
N HIS A 397 8.40 -18.74 2.07
CA HIS A 397 9.02 -20.05 1.91
C HIS A 397 8.26 -20.94 0.92
N GLU A 398 6.93 -20.93 0.95
CA GLU A 398 6.10 -21.65 -0.03
C GLU A 398 6.44 -21.23 -1.46
N PHE A 399 6.58 -19.93 -1.71
CA PHE A 399 6.85 -19.39 -3.05
C PHE A 399 8.24 -19.77 -3.56
N GLN A 400 9.26 -19.70 -2.70
CA GLN A 400 10.60 -20.16 -3.05
C GLN A 400 10.60 -21.66 -3.42
N ASN A 401 9.92 -22.49 -2.63
CA ASN A 401 9.81 -23.93 -2.89
C ASN A 401 9.06 -24.25 -4.20
N LYS A 402 8.21 -23.32 -4.66
CA LYS A 402 7.48 -23.43 -5.93
C LYS A 402 8.17 -22.74 -7.11
N GLY A 403 9.36 -22.14 -6.90
CA GLY A 403 10.08 -21.40 -7.93
C GLY A 403 9.38 -20.14 -8.40
N LEU A 404 8.50 -19.56 -7.57
CA LEU A 404 7.87 -18.28 -7.86
C LEU A 404 8.87 -17.14 -7.61
N ARG A 405 8.96 -16.18 -8.54
CA ARG A 405 9.85 -15.02 -8.38
C ARG A 405 9.34 -14.12 -7.25
N VAL A 406 10.19 -13.82 -6.27
CA VAL A 406 9.85 -12.95 -5.13
C VAL A 406 10.86 -11.82 -5.05
N TRP A 407 10.39 -10.58 -5.20
CA TRP A 407 11.19 -9.38 -4.95
C TRP A 407 10.62 -8.62 -3.77
N ILE A 408 11.48 -8.23 -2.84
CA ILE A 408 11.15 -7.30 -1.77
C ILE A 408 12.07 -6.10 -1.96
N TYR A 409 11.53 -4.89 -1.89
CA TYR A 409 12.36 -3.70 -1.93
C TYR A 409 11.95 -2.71 -0.86
N SER A 410 12.88 -1.89 -0.39
CA SER A 410 12.59 -0.88 0.64
C SER A 410 13.29 0.43 0.30
N GLY A 411 12.55 1.54 0.41
CA GLY A 411 13.16 2.86 0.48
C GLY A 411 14.02 3.01 1.73
N ASP A 412 15.23 3.55 1.59
CA ASP A 412 16.21 3.62 2.67
C ASP A 412 15.98 4.72 3.71
N ILE A 413 14.98 5.58 3.50
CA ILE A 413 14.62 6.68 4.41
C ILE A 413 13.16 6.59 4.89
N ASP A 414 12.51 5.44 4.71
CA ASP A 414 11.21 5.12 5.31
C ASP A 414 11.38 4.73 6.79
N SER A 415 10.63 5.37 7.68
CA SER A 415 10.61 4.98 9.11
C SER A 415 9.34 4.23 9.51
N VAL A 416 8.39 3.99 8.60
CA VAL A 416 7.17 3.21 8.87
C VAL A 416 7.43 1.72 8.70
N VAL A 417 8.06 1.33 7.58
CA VAL A 417 8.53 -0.04 7.35
C VAL A 417 9.99 0.02 6.88
N PRO A 418 10.91 0.34 7.80
CA PRO A 418 12.30 0.61 7.45
C PRO A 418 13.01 -0.63 6.93
N VAL A 419 14.09 -0.39 6.18
CA VAL A 419 15.04 -1.41 5.70
C VAL A 419 15.48 -2.35 6.82
N THR A 420 15.71 -1.83 8.03
CA THR A 420 16.10 -2.60 9.22
C THR A 420 15.09 -3.71 9.55
N GLY A 421 13.79 -3.38 9.57
CA GLY A 421 12.70 -4.33 9.83
C GLY A 421 12.64 -5.42 8.76
N THR A 422 12.73 -5.01 7.49
CA THR A 422 12.78 -5.96 6.36
C THR A 422 13.99 -6.90 6.46
N LEU A 423 15.18 -6.39 6.78
CA LEU A 423 16.40 -7.19 6.93
C LEU A 423 16.29 -8.19 8.09
N TYR A 424 15.68 -7.80 9.20
CA TYR A 424 15.42 -8.70 10.33
C TYR A 424 14.43 -9.81 9.96
N SER A 425 13.35 -9.46 9.25
CA SER A 425 12.39 -10.41 8.69
C SER A 425 13.07 -11.42 7.76
N LEU A 426 13.92 -10.96 6.82
CA LEU A 426 14.68 -11.82 5.92
C LEU A 426 15.69 -12.71 6.66
N LYS A 427 16.34 -12.20 7.71
CA LYS A 427 17.23 -12.98 8.57
C LYS A 427 16.49 -14.12 9.27
N LYS A 428 15.26 -13.89 9.74
CA LYS A 428 14.42 -14.93 10.37
C LYS A 428 14.07 -16.08 9.42
N MET A 429 14.03 -15.83 8.11
CA MET A 429 13.81 -16.89 7.12
C MET A 429 14.98 -17.88 7.02
N LYS A 430 16.17 -17.55 7.52
CA LYS A 430 17.36 -18.42 7.50
C LYS A 430 17.70 -18.95 6.10
N LEU A 431 17.48 -18.12 5.08
CA LEU A 431 17.79 -18.47 3.70
C LEU A 431 19.30 -18.33 3.43
N PRO A 432 19.93 -19.30 2.73
CA PRO A 432 21.30 -19.12 2.27
C PRO A 432 21.39 -18.00 1.24
N ILE A 433 22.45 -17.19 1.34
CA ILE A 433 22.76 -16.14 0.37
C ILE A 433 23.32 -16.79 -0.90
N GLU A 434 22.82 -16.36 -2.07
CA GLU A 434 23.29 -16.77 -3.39
C GLU A 434 24.15 -15.68 -4.03
N THR A 435 23.72 -14.42 -3.95
CA THR A 435 24.51 -13.25 -4.34
C THR A 435 24.62 -12.32 -3.15
N ILE A 436 25.85 -12.01 -2.74
CA ILE A 436 26.12 -11.14 -1.58
C ILE A 436 25.64 -9.71 -1.83
N TRP A 437 25.42 -8.99 -0.73
CA TRP A 437 25.10 -7.56 -0.74
C TRP A 437 26.05 -6.74 -1.62
N GLN A 438 25.51 -6.06 -2.63
CA GLN A 438 26.28 -5.25 -3.58
C GLN A 438 25.46 -4.05 -4.05
N PRO A 439 26.10 -2.94 -4.46
CA PRO A 439 25.39 -1.82 -5.05
C PRO A 439 24.77 -2.20 -6.39
N TRP A 440 23.61 -1.61 -6.70
CA TRP A 440 23.08 -1.57 -8.06
C TRP A 440 23.03 -0.12 -8.55
N PHE A 441 23.11 0.07 -9.86
CA PHE A 441 23.36 1.38 -10.47
C PHE A 441 22.25 1.79 -11.43
N LEU A 442 22.07 3.11 -11.54
CA LEU A 442 21.26 3.72 -12.58
C LEU A 442 21.89 5.05 -12.99
N PHE A 443 22.19 5.21 -14.29
CA PHE A 443 22.85 6.40 -14.84
C PHE A 443 24.18 6.80 -14.16
N GLY A 444 25.00 5.80 -13.82
CA GLY A 444 26.33 6.03 -13.22
C GLY A 444 26.31 6.34 -11.72
N GLU A 445 25.14 6.37 -11.09
CA GLU A 445 24.99 6.53 -9.64
C GLU A 445 24.44 5.26 -9.00
N VAL A 446 24.77 5.05 -7.72
CA VAL A 446 24.19 3.99 -6.92
C VAL A 446 22.69 4.25 -6.77
N GLY A 447 21.87 3.32 -7.29
CA GLY A 447 20.42 3.30 -7.13
C GLY A 447 19.98 2.72 -5.79
N GLY A 448 20.85 1.93 -5.16
CA GLY A 448 20.67 1.29 -3.86
C GLY A 448 21.56 0.05 -3.79
N TYR A 449 21.17 -0.93 -2.98
CA TYR A 449 21.90 -2.18 -2.80
C TYR A 449 20.98 -3.38 -3.01
N THR A 450 21.53 -4.53 -3.38
CA THR A 450 20.76 -5.75 -3.62
C THR A 450 21.46 -6.97 -3.07
N GLN A 451 20.67 -7.96 -2.65
CA GLN A 451 21.11 -9.28 -2.22
C GLN A 451 20.13 -10.34 -2.73
N VAL A 452 20.67 -11.45 -3.24
CA VAL A 452 19.85 -12.57 -3.74
C VAL A 452 20.05 -13.76 -2.81
N TYR A 453 18.95 -14.39 -2.43
CA TYR A 453 18.93 -15.59 -1.61
C TYR A 453 18.59 -16.82 -2.46
N LYS A 454 19.12 -17.98 -2.07
CA LYS A 454 18.79 -19.25 -2.71
C LYS A 454 17.28 -19.45 -2.76
N GLY A 455 16.79 -19.95 -3.89
CA GLY A 455 15.36 -20.07 -4.18
C GLY A 455 14.75 -18.84 -4.85
N GLY A 456 15.58 -17.86 -5.23
CA GLY A 456 15.19 -16.76 -6.13
C GLY A 456 14.52 -15.56 -5.45
N LEU A 457 14.62 -15.43 -4.13
CA LEU A 457 14.19 -14.21 -3.43
C LEU A 457 15.26 -13.13 -3.59
N THR A 458 14.87 -11.97 -4.12
CA THR A 458 15.75 -10.80 -4.27
C THR A 458 15.30 -9.71 -3.31
N PHE A 459 16.23 -9.17 -2.54
CA PHE A 459 16.03 -7.95 -1.77
C PHE A 459 16.77 -6.79 -2.43
N ALA A 460 16.16 -5.60 -2.46
CA ALA A 460 16.80 -4.38 -2.93
C ALA A 460 16.46 -3.17 -2.05
N THR A 461 17.42 -2.31 -1.74
CA THR A 461 17.13 -0.97 -1.25
C THR A 461 17.01 0.00 -2.42
N VAL A 462 16.27 1.09 -2.20
CA VAL A 462 16.25 2.23 -3.11
C VAL A 462 16.73 3.45 -2.37
N ARG A 463 17.85 3.98 -2.85
CA ARG A 463 18.50 5.14 -2.26
C ARG A 463 17.62 6.39 -2.40
N GLU A 464 17.55 7.19 -1.34
CA GLU A 464 16.79 8.45 -1.24
C GLU A 464 15.28 8.27 -1.46
N ALA A 465 14.76 7.08 -1.13
CA ALA A 465 13.34 6.77 -1.26
C ALA A 465 12.70 6.54 0.11
N GLY A 466 11.54 7.16 0.31
CA GLY A 466 10.68 6.89 1.46
C GLY A 466 9.78 5.66 1.27
N HIS A 467 8.68 5.63 2.02
CA HIS A 467 7.68 4.55 2.03
C HIS A 467 7.12 4.28 0.62
N GLU A 468 6.62 5.34 -0.03
CA GLU A 468 6.13 5.32 -1.41
C GLU A 468 7.30 5.48 -2.39
N VAL A 469 8.14 4.45 -2.51
CA VAL A 469 9.36 4.50 -3.34
C VAL A 469 9.13 5.07 -4.75
N PRO A 470 8.06 4.72 -5.48
CA PRO A 470 7.81 5.27 -6.82
C PRO A 470 7.43 6.75 -6.83
N SER A 471 6.94 7.28 -5.69
CA SER A 471 6.69 8.70 -5.50
C SER A 471 7.98 9.50 -5.31
N TYR A 472 8.89 9.00 -4.48
CA TYR A 472 10.16 9.68 -4.16
C TYR A 472 11.24 9.50 -5.24
N GLN A 473 11.37 8.29 -5.78
CA GLN A 473 12.43 7.91 -6.72
C GLN A 473 11.86 7.21 -7.97
N PRO A 474 11.05 7.92 -8.78
CA PRO A 474 10.30 7.32 -9.89
C PRO A 474 11.17 6.59 -10.91
N LYS A 475 12.38 7.11 -11.19
CA LYS A 475 13.33 6.50 -12.13
C LYS A 475 13.88 5.17 -11.63
N ARG A 476 14.31 5.14 -10.37
CA ARG A 476 14.85 3.95 -9.69
C ARG A 476 13.76 2.89 -9.53
N ALA A 477 12.55 3.30 -9.13
CA ALA A 477 11.38 2.43 -9.04
C ALA A 477 10.98 1.82 -10.39
N PHE A 478 11.04 2.60 -11.48
CA PHE A 478 10.77 2.07 -12.82
C PHE A 478 11.84 1.07 -13.28
N SER A 479 13.09 1.26 -12.90
CA SER A 479 14.15 0.27 -13.13
C SER A 479 13.84 -1.05 -12.41
N LEU A 480 13.42 -0.99 -11.13
CA LEU A 480 13.05 -2.17 -10.36
C LEU A 480 11.96 -2.99 -11.07
N VAL A 481 10.82 -2.38 -11.39
CA VAL A 481 9.70 -3.12 -12.01
C VAL A 481 10.10 -3.71 -13.37
N LYS A 482 10.90 -2.99 -14.17
CA LYS A 482 11.33 -3.48 -15.47
C LYS A 482 12.19 -4.75 -15.32
N HIS A 483 13.21 -4.73 -14.48
CA HIS A 483 14.09 -5.88 -14.28
C HIS A 483 13.34 -7.05 -13.62
N PHE A 484 12.44 -6.76 -12.67
CA PHE A 484 11.57 -7.76 -12.07
C PHE A 484 10.69 -8.48 -13.10
N LEU A 485 10.03 -7.74 -13.99
CA LEU A 485 9.15 -8.30 -15.02
C LEU A 485 9.97 -9.07 -16.08
N ASP A 486 11.05 -8.48 -16.57
CA ASP A 486 11.96 -9.08 -17.55
C ASP A 486 12.71 -10.30 -17.00
N GLY A 487 12.73 -10.48 -15.67
CA GLY A 487 13.43 -11.58 -15.02
C GLY A 487 14.95 -11.43 -15.08
N THR A 488 15.43 -10.20 -15.06
CA THR A 488 16.86 -9.86 -15.13
C THR A 488 17.35 -9.31 -13.78
N PRO A 489 18.64 -9.48 -13.44
CA PRO A 489 19.22 -8.83 -12.27
C PRO A 489 19.20 -7.31 -12.38
N LEU A 490 19.26 -6.61 -11.25
CA LEU A 490 19.49 -5.16 -11.26
C LEU A 490 20.88 -4.83 -11.82
N PRO A 491 21.07 -3.67 -12.48
CA PRO A 491 22.36 -3.32 -13.09
C PRO A 491 23.46 -3.18 -12.04
N ILE A 492 24.60 -3.86 -12.23
CA ILE A 492 25.70 -3.87 -11.25
C ILE A 492 26.90 -2.98 -11.64
N HIS A 493 27.03 -2.53 -12.90
CA HIS A 493 27.91 -1.44 -13.37
C HIS A 493 27.66 -1.14 -14.85
#